data_AF-A0A932TGQ1-F1
#
_entry.id   AF-A0A932TGQ1-F1
#
_cell.length_a   1.000
_cell.length_b   1.000
_cell.length_c   1.000
_cell.angle_alpha   90.00
_cell.angle_beta   90.00
_cell.angle_gamma   90.00
#
_symmetry.space_group_name_H-M   'P 1'
#
loop_
_entity.id
_entity.type
_entity.pdbx_description
1 polymer ?
#
loop_
_entity_poly.entity_id
_entity_poly.type
_entity_poly.pdbx_seq_one_letter_code
_entity_poly.pdbx_strand_id
1 'polypeptide(L)'
;DWATFKHVSRAVSRGDAGNFWEFFGAQLGILSPIFFGLLVTSYVFLRHEKNTALRLLALFPSVIFLYLSAALFKKIQPNWALYLYPAAIPLIAWAGKRAPKWLYLGMGVSLIMVVGAFSIPYLSVPYSLNPFRQVLGYECLASALQHAGYREGVNFLFADKYQTTSLLSFYAQQRVYHFNLGESRRNQFAYWPQMEEQEVGNTGYFVVIENTQESSIKWYREHYLQRLAPYFERVEYSGAFPLYSVRGIPVKYALLFKSSNYLGGSPERGREY
;
A
#
# COMPACT_ATOMS: atom_id res chain seq x y z
N ASP A 1 -24.31 -5.21 -8.54
CA ASP A 1 -23.34 -4.15 -8.88
C ASP A 1 -21.93 -4.66 -8.59
N TRP A 2 -21.06 -4.82 -9.59
CA TRP A 2 -19.72 -5.40 -9.35
C TRP A 2 -18.74 -4.31 -8.94
N ALA A 3 -18.49 -4.23 -7.64
CA ALA A 3 -17.54 -3.29 -7.03
C ALA A 3 -16.17 -3.32 -7.74
N THR A 4 -15.69 -4.51 -8.13
CA THR A 4 -14.41 -4.71 -8.83
C THR A 4 -14.36 -4.02 -10.19
N PHE A 5 -15.43 -4.08 -10.99
CA PHE A 5 -15.47 -3.44 -12.30
C PHE A 5 -15.54 -1.91 -12.19
N LYS A 6 -16.35 -1.39 -11.25
CA LYS A 6 -16.37 0.05 -10.94
C LYS A 6 -15.04 0.54 -10.35
N HIS A 7 -14.35 -0.32 -9.59
CA HIS A 7 -13.04 -0.02 -9.00
C HIS A 7 -11.95 0.09 -10.07
N VAL A 8 -11.90 -0.84 -11.03
CA VAL A 8 -10.94 -0.80 -12.15
C VAL A 8 -11.27 0.35 -13.10
N SER A 9 -12.54 0.60 -13.44
CA SER A 9 -12.91 1.69 -14.35
C SER A 9 -12.54 3.06 -13.78
N ARG A 10 -12.85 3.33 -12.50
CA ARG A 10 -12.45 4.57 -11.81
C ARG A 10 -10.94 4.72 -11.62
N ALA A 11 -10.19 3.61 -11.60
CA ALA A 11 -8.73 3.64 -11.64
C ALA A 11 -8.18 4.10 -12.99
N VAL A 12 -8.86 3.70 -14.08
CA VAL A 12 -8.51 4.11 -15.44
C VAL A 12 -8.90 5.57 -15.73
N SER A 13 -9.96 6.09 -15.09
CA SER A 13 -10.46 7.47 -15.33
C SER A 13 -9.67 8.59 -14.65
N ARG A 14 -8.76 8.29 -13.69
CA ARG A 14 -7.86 9.32 -13.14
C ARG A 14 -6.73 9.53 -14.15
N GLY A 15 -6.78 10.66 -14.86
CA GLY A 15 -5.83 11.06 -15.90
C GLY A 15 -4.43 11.39 -15.39
N ASP A 16 -3.78 10.45 -14.70
CA ASP A 16 -2.37 10.54 -14.37
C ASP A 16 -1.56 10.31 -15.66
N ALA A 17 -0.59 11.18 -15.94
CA ALA A 17 0.32 11.03 -17.06
C ALA A 17 1.04 9.67 -17.04
N GLY A 18 1.35 9.15 -18.23
CA GLY A 18 2.08 7.88 -18.37
C GLY A 18 3.41 7.86 -17.61
N ASN A 19 3.77 6.70 -17.08
CA ASN A 19 4.98 6.48 -16.28
C ASN A 19 5.82 5.30 -16.80
N PHE A 20 5.96 5.19 -18.13
CA PHE A 20 6.63 4.06 -18.78
C PHE A 20 7.98 3.68 -18.16
N TRP A 21 8.91 4.64 -18.01
CA TRP A 21 10.25 4.35 -17.50
C TRP A 21 10.25 3.92 -16.03
N GLU A 22 9.35 4.49 -15.22
CA GLU A 22 9.15 4.07 -13.83
C GLU A 22 8.63 2.63 -13.78
N PHE A 23 7.59 2.33 -14.57
CA PHE A 23 7.00 1.00 -14.62
C PHE A 23 8.00 -0.04 -15.15
N PHE A 24 8.69 0.26 -16.26
CA PHE A 24 9.71 -0.61 -16.86
C PHE A 24 10.87 -0.87 -15.91
N GLY A 25 11.43 0.18 -15.30
CA GLY A 25 12.49 0.06 -14.30
C GLY A 25 12.05 -0.78 -13.10
N ALA A 26 10.80 -0.65 -12.67
CA ALA A 26 10.26 -1.47 -11.60
C ALA A 26 10.10 -2.95 -12.00
N GLN A 27 9.72 -3.26 -13.25
CA GLN A 27 9.68 -4.65 -13.72
C GLN A 27 11.08 -5.30 -13.74
N LEU A 28 12.12 -4.53 -14.11
CA LEU A 28 13.51 -4.97 -14.01
C LEU A 28 13.93 -5.21 -12.56
N GLY A 29 13.53 -4.32 -11.65
CA GLY A 29 13.81 -4.45 -10.22
C GLY A 29 13.13 -5.64 -9.57
N ILE A 30 11.90 -5.97 -9.98
CA ILE A 30 11.14 -7.11 -9.45
C ILE A 30 11.73 -8.44 -9.93
N LEU A 31 11.99 -8.58 -11.24
CA LEU A 31 12.39 -9.87 -11.82
C LEU A 31 13.90 -10.11 -11.79
N SER A 32 14.73 -9.07 -11.61
CA SER A 32 16.14 -8.96 -12.00
C SER A 32 16.34 -8.59 -13.48
N PRO A 33 17.23 -7.63 -13.81
CA PRO A 33 17.47 -7.22 -15.19
C PRO A 33 17.88 -8.37 -16.12
N ILE A 34 18.65 -9.34 -15.61
CA ILE A 34 19.13 -10.47 -16.42
C ILE A 34 18.00 -11.46 -16.70
N PHE A 35 17.15 -11.76 -15.72
CA PHE A 35 16.00 -12.63 -15.93
C PHE A 35 14.92 -11.97 -16.79
N PHE A 36 14.76 -10.65 -16.71
CA PHE A 36 13.92 -9.90 -17.64
C PHE A 36 14.47 -9.98 -19.07
N GLY A 37 15.79 -9.83 -19.26
CA GLY A 37 16.44 -10.08 -20.54
C GLY A 37 16.20 -11.50 -21.06
N LEU A 38 16.35 -12.51 -20.20
CA LEU A 38 16.06 -13.90 -20.55
C LEU A 38 14.59 -14.11 -20.92
N LEU A 39 13.65 -13.46 -20.22
CA LEU A 39 12.24 -13.48 -20.56
C LEU A 39 12.02 -12.92 -21.97
N VAL A 40 12.60 -11.77 -22.32
CA VAL A 40 12.50 -11.21 -23.68
C VAL A 40 13.11 -12.16 -24.72
N THR A 41 14.29 -12.71 -24.46
CA THR A 41 14.93 -13.66 -25.40
C THR A 41 14.15 -14.97 -25.55
N SER A 42 13.37 -15.37 -24.54
CA SER A 42 12.51 -16.55 -24.64
C SER A 42 11.48 -16.42 -25.77
N TYR A 43 10.95 -15.21 -25.99
CA TYR A 43 10.04 -14.92 -27.11
C TYR A 43 10.71 -15.00 -28.47
N VAL A 44 12.01 -14.71 -28.54
CA VAL A 44 12.80 -14.91 -29.77
C VAL A 44 12.98 -16.41 -30.04
N PHE A 45 13.36 -17.19 -29.02
CA PHE A 45 13.51 -18.64 -29.16
C PHE A 45 12.20 -19.35 -29.47
N LEU A 46 11.07 -18.86 -28.95
CA LEU A 46 9.74 -19.43 -29.20
C LEU A 46 9.33 -19.38 -30.68
N ARG A 47 9.87 -18.46 -31.48
CA ARG A 47 9.59 -18.39 -32.93
C ARG A 47 9.92 -19.69 -33.66
N HIS A 48 10.90 -20.44 -33.17
CA HIS A 48 11.35 -21.71 -33.74
C HIS A 48 10.93 -22.95 -32.94
N GLU A 49 10.24 -22.76 -31.80
CA GLU A 49 9.80 -23.84 -30.92
C GLU A 49 8.48 -24.42 -31.41
N LYS A 50 8.38 -25.76 -31.54
CA LYS A 50 7.16 -26.44 -32.02
C LYS A 50 6.23 -26.87 -30.88
N ASN A 51 6.72 -26.87 -29.64
CA ASN A 51 5.93 -27.27 -28.48
C ASN A 51 4.77 -26.30 -28.20
N THR A 52 3.54 -26.75 -28.46
CA THR A 52 2.31 -25.98 -28.24
C THR A 52 2.13 -25.54 -26.77
N ALA A 53 2.47 -26.40 -25.81
CA ALA A 53 2.32 -26.08 -24.39
C ALA A 53 3.21 -24.89 -23.98
N LEU A 54 4.44 -24.82 -24.50
CA LEU A 54 5.33 -23.68 -24.24
C LEU A 54 4.81 -22.39 -24.89
N ARG A 55 4.24 -22.47 -26.09
CA ARG A 55 3.61 -21.31 -26.76
C ARG A 55 2.40 -20.81 -25.97
N LEU A 56 1.55 -21.71 -25.48
CA LEU A 56 0.41 -21.35 -24.63
C LEU A 56 0.86 -20.74 -23.31
N LEU A 57 1.88 -21.32 -22.66
CA LEU A 57 2.46 -20.76 -21.44
C LEU A 57 2.93 -19.32 -21.66
N ALA A 58 3.58 -19.03 -22.80
CA ALA A 58 4.14 -17.73 -23.12
C ALA A 58 3.10 -16.61 -23.33
N LEU A 59 1.84 -16.97 -23.61
CA LEU A 59 0.74 -16.01 -23.71
C LEU A 59 0.49 -15.31 -22.37
N PHE A 60 0.65 -16.01 -21.25
CA PHE A 60 0.37 -15.44 -19.94
C PHE A 60 1.34 -14.30 -19.56
N PRO A 61 2.68 -14.51 -19.53
CA PRO A 61 3.59 -13.42 -19.26
C PRO A 61 3.60 -12.34 -20.35
N SER A 62 3.05 -12.59 -21.55
CA SER A 62 3.00 -11.58 -22.62
C SER A 62 2.13 -10.36 -22.28
N VAL A 63 1.23 -10.51 -21.31
CA VAL A 63 0.43 -9.41 -20.75
C VAL A 63 1.32 -8.29 -20.17
N ILE A 64 2.57 -8.59 -19.78
CA ILE A 64 3.53 -7.57 -19.33
C ILE A 64 3.81 -6.52 -20.41
N PHE A 65 3.83 -6.92 -21.69
CA PHE A 65 4.02 -6.00 -22.81
C PHE A 65 2.79 -5.12 -23.04
N LEU A 66 1.59 -5.63 -22.74
CA LEU A 66 0.36 -4.82 -22.74
C LEU A 66 0.40 -3.77 -21.63
N TYR A 67 0.86 -4.14 -20.43
CA TYR A 67 1.04 -3.16 -19.35
C TYR A 67 2.13 -2.14 -19.64
N LEU A 68 3.25 -2.54 -20.27
CA LEU A 68 4.28 -1.61 -20.75
C LEU A 68 3.71 -0.62 -21.75
N SER A 69 2.95 -1.08 -22.75
CA SER A 69 2.28 -0.19 -23.70
C SER A 69 1.26 0.73 -23.02
N ALA A 70 0.48 0.21 -22.07
CA ALA A 70 -0.47 1.02 -21.31
C ALA A 70 0.22 2.09 -20.43
N ALA A 71 1.42 1.81 -19.92
CA ALA A 71 2.21 2.73 -19.11
C ALA A 71 2.68 3.98 -19.87
N LEU A 72 2.60 3.98 -21.22
CA LEU A 72 2.82 5.19 -22.02
C LEU A 72 1.71 6.23 -21.85
N PHE A 73 0.49 5.78 -21.54
CA PHE A 73 -0.71 6.64 -21.54
C PHE A 73 -1.26 6.90 -20.15
N LYS A 74 -1.03 5.98 -19.21
CA LYS A 74 -1.54 6.07 -17.84
C LYS A 74 -0.53 5.57 -16.84
N LYS A 75 -0.62 6.07 -15.61
CA LYS A 75 0.17 5.55 -14.50
C LYS A 75 -0.21 4.10 -14.19
N ILE A 76 0.73 3.18 -14.35
CA ILE A 76 0.60 1.78 -13.95
C ILE A 76 1.43 1.54 -12.69
N GLN A 77 0.83 0.91 -11.68
CA GLN A 77 1.57 0.53 -10.48
C GLN A 77 2.39 -0.74 -10.76
N PRO A 78 3.67 -0.80 -10.36
CA PRO A 78 4.54 -1.94 -10.65
C PRO A 78 4.01 -3.31 -10.20
N ASN A 79 3.27 -3.34 -9.09
CA ASN A 79 2.69 -4.55 -8.52
C ASN A 79 1.58 -5.17 -9.40
N TRP A 80 1.01 -4.43 -10.36
CA TRP A 80 -0.06 -4.93 -11.21
C TRP A 80 0.37 -6.09 -12.11
N ALA A 81 1.66 -6.23 -12.40
CA ALA A 81 2.18 -7.32 -13.24
C ALA A 81 2.73 -8.50 -12.42
N LEU A 82 2.74 -8.44 -11.09
CA LEU A 82 3.38 -9.46 -10.24
C LEU A 82 2.84 -10.88 -10.47
N TYR A 83 1.54 -10.99 -10.70
CA TYR A 83 0.88 -12.29 -10.92
C TYR A 83 1.31 -12.99 -12.20
N LEU A 84 1.98 -12.28 -13.13
CA LEU A 84 2.47 -12.82 -14.39
C LEU A 84 3.77 -13.62 -14.22
N TYR A 85 4.58 -13.27 -13.22
CA TYR A 85 5.93 -13.83 -13.07
C TYR A 85 5.98 -15.32 -12.74
N PRO A 86 5.07 -15.90 -11.94
CA PRO A 86 5.04 -17.36 -11.74
C PRO A 86 4.99 -18.16 -13.06
N ALA A 87 4.26 -17.67 -14.08
CA ALA A 87 4.25 -18.29 -15.41
C ALA A 87 5.48 -17.93 -16.26
N ALA A 88 6.12 -16.80 -15.99
CA ALA A 88 7.37 -16.41 -16.64
C ALA A 88 8.55 -17.29 -16.22
N ILE A 89 8.61 -17.75 -14.96
CA ILE A 89 9.76 -18.51 -14.44
C ILE A 89 10.07 -19.78 -15.24
N PRO A 90 9.11 -20.69 -15.55
CA PRO A 90 9.41 -21.86 -16.36
C PRO A 90 9.88 -21.51 -17.78
N LEU A 91 9.35 -20.42 -18.35
CA LEU A 91 9.76 -19.94 -19.67
C LEU A 91 11.19 -19.39 -19.66
N ILE A 92 11.55 -18.63 -18.62
CA ILE A 92 12.92 -18.15 -18.38
C ILE A 92 13.87 -19.33 -18.19
N ALA A 93 13.49 -20.35 -17.40
CA ALA A 93 14.30 -21.54 -17.19
C ALA A 93 14.52 -22.31 -18.51
N TRP A 94 13.49 -22.46 -19.34
CA TRP A 94 13.59 -23.07 -20.66
C TRP A 94 14.52 -22.30 -21.61
N ALA A 95 14.45 -20.96 -21.62
CA ALA A 95 15.38 -20.12 -22.38
C ALA A 95 16.81 -20.21 -21.80
N GLY A 96 16.92 -20.24 -20.48
CA GLY A 96 18.17 -20.39 -19.73
C GLY A 96 18.92 -21.69 -20.03
N LYS A 97 18.23 -22.79 -20.35
CA LYS A 97 18.89 -24.03 -20.82
C LYS A 97 19.68 -23.82 -22.12
N ARG A 98 19.25 -22.90 -22.98
CA ARG A 98 19.97 -22.53 -24.22
C ARG A 98 21.03 -21.46 -23.99
N ALA A 99 20.94 -20.75 -22.87
CA ALA A 99 21.81 -19.64 -22.50
C ALA A 99 22.28 -19.80 -21.03
N PRO A 100 22.97 -20.92 -20.68
CA PRO A 100 23.21 -21.27 -19.28
C PRO A 100 24.04 -20.22 -18.53
N LYS A 101 25.00 -19.59 -19.21
CA LYS A 101 25.79 -18.48 -18.65
C LYS A 101 24.90 -17.35 -18.11
N TRP A 102 23.87 -16.97 -18.88
CA TRP A 102 22.93 -15.91 -18.50
C TRP A 102 21.96 -16.37 -17.41
N LEU A 103 21.60 -17.65 -17.37
CA LEU A 103 20.79 -18.21 -16.29
C LEU A 103 21.54 -18.13 -14.95
N TYR A 104 22.79 -18.61 -14.90
CA TYR A 104 23.61 -18.54 -13.69
C TYR A 104 23.93 -17.10 -13.28
N LEU A 105 24.23 -16.23 -14.25
CA LEU A 105 24.42 -14.80 -13.98
C LEU A 105 23.14 -14.17 -13.40
N GLY A 106 21.98 -14.51 -13.95
CA GLY A 106 20.69 -14.01 -13.46
C GLY A 106 20.38 -14.49 -12.05
N MET A 107 20.70 -15.75 -11.72
CA MET A 107 20.61 -16.28 -10.35
C MET A 107 21.53 -15.50 -9.40
N GLY A 108 22.79 -15.28 -9.79
CA GLY A 108 23.76 -14.53 -9.00
C GLY A 108 23.32 -13.09 -8.74
N VAL A 109 22.90 -12.35 -9.78
CA VAL A 109 22.40 -10.98 -9.64
C VAL A 109 21.15 -10.94 -8.77
N SER A 110 20.21 -11.87 -8.96
CA SER A 110 18.99 -11.93 -8.14
C SER A 110 19.31 -12.19 -6.67
N LEU A 111 20.26 -13.08 -6.38
CA LEU A 111 20.72 -13.34 -5.02
C LEU A 111 21.33 -12.09 -4.39
N ILE A 112 22.20 -11.38 -5.12
CA ILE A 112 22.80 -10.11 -4.66
C ILE A 112 21.71 -9.07 -4.39
N MET A 113 20.71 -8.94 -5.26
CA MET A 113 19.59 -8.01 -5.05
C MET A 113 18.77 -8.35 -3.81
N VAL A 114 18.47 -9.63 -3.58
CA VAL A 114 17.77 -10.11 -2.39
C VAL A 114 18.59 -9.83 -1.14
N VAL A 115 19.86 -10.23 -1.11
CA VAL A 115 20.77 -9.96 0.02
C VAL A 115 20.87 -8.46 0.27
N GLY A 116 21.02 -7.64 -0.77
CA GLY A 116 21.06 -6.19 -0.68
C GLY A 116 19.78 -5.63 -0.06
N ALA A 117 18.60 -6.06 -0.51
CA ALA A 117 17.31 -5.61 0.01
C ALA A 117 17.14 -5.99 1.50
N PHE A 118 17.47 -7.22 1.88
CA PHE A 118 17.40 -7.65 3.29
C PHE A 118 18.52 -7.08 4.17
N SER A 119 19.58 -6.54 3.57
CA SER A 119 20.64 -5.84 4.30
C SER A 119 20.26 -4.40 4.66
N ILE A 120 19.28 -3.80 3.98
CA ILE A 120 18.87 -2.40 4.19
C ILE A 120 18.60 -2.05 5.67
N PRO A 121 17.90 -2.86 6.48
CA PRO A 121 17.69 -2.55 7.90
C PRO A 121 18.99 -2.44 8.72
N TYR A 122 20.05 -3.12 8.29
CA TYR A 122 21.36 -3.10 8.94
C TYR A 122 22.27 -1.99 8.38
N LEU A 123 21.91 -1.42 7.23
CA LEU A 123 22.60 -0.29 6.64
C LEU A 123 22.02 1.03 7.18
N SER A 124 22.87 2.02 7.40
CA SER A 124 22.44 3.37 7.81
C SER A 124 21.86 4.16 6.62
N VAL A 125 20.77 3.66 6.04
CA VAL A 125 20.07 4.29 4.91
C VAL A 125 19.20 5.45 5.42
N PRO A 126 19.21 6.63 4.77
CA PRO A 126 18.29 7.71 5.10
C PRO A 126 16.83 7.25 5.11
N TYR A 127 16.05 7.69 6.10
CA TYR A 127 14.64 7.27 6.25
C TYR A 127 13.80 7.51 5.00
N SER A 128 14.05 8.62 4.30
CA SER A 128 13.37 8.97 3.06
C SER A 128 13.59 7.94 1.93
N LEU A 129 14.73 7.25 1.94
CA LEU A 129 15.12 6.24 0.96
C LEU A 129 14.86 4.80 1.43
N ASN A 130 14.48 4.61 2.70
CA ASN A 130 14.23 3.28 3.23
C ASN A 130 12.91 2.72 2.65
N PRO A 131 12.94 1.64 1.83
CA PRO A 131 11.74 1.03 1.27
C PRO A 131 10.81 0.45 2.33
N PHE A 132 11.35 0.12 3.52
CA PHE A 132 10.59 -0.42 4.64
C PHE A 132 9.98 0.66 5.54
N ARG A 133 10.19 1.96 5.28
CA ARG A 133 9.67 3.06 6.13
C ARG A 133 8.18 2.95 6.47
N GLN A 134 7.39 2.41 5.55
CA GLN A 134 5.96 2.21 5.77
C GLN A 134 5.68 1.15 6.83
N VAL A 135 6.52 0.12 7.00
CA VAL A 135 6.28 -1.00 7.93
C VAL A 135 6.91 -0.83 9.31
N LEU A 136 7.72 0.20 9.54
CA LEU A 136 8.45 0.39 10.80
C LEU A 136 7.62 1.09 11.89
N GLY A 137 7.90 0.79 13.16
CA GLY A 137 7.43 1.55 14.33
C GLY A 137 6.03 1.20 14.83
N TYR A 138 5.40 0.15 14.31
CA TYR A 138 4.04 -0.21 14.69
C TYR A 138 3.95 -0.90 16.05
N GLU A 139 5.05 -1.45 16.54
CA GLU A 139 5.22 -1.96 17.91
C GLU A 139 4.89 -0.91 18.98
N CYS A 140 5.11 0.39 18.69
CA CYS A 140 4.82 1.50 19.58
C CYS A 140 3.34 1.94 19.55
N LEU A 141 2.53 1.43 18.62
CA LEU A 141 1.17 1.91 18.38
C LEU A 141 0.24 1.64 19.58
N ALA A 142 0.34 0.46 20.19
CA ALA A 142 -0.45 0.12 21.38
C ALA A 142 -0.12 1.05 22.56
N SER A 143 1.18 1.32 22.77
CA SER A 143 1.63 2.27 23.79
C SER A 143 1.12 3.69 23.50
N ALA A 144 1.18 4.15 22.24
CA ALA A 144 0.66 5.45 21.84
C ALA A 144 -0.85 5.60 22.13
N LEU A 145 -1.65 4.57 21.84
CA LEU A 145 -3.07 4.52 22.18
C LEU A 145 -3.27 4.66 23.70
N GLN A 146 -2.58 3.84 24.51
CA GLN A 146 -2.70 3.86 25.97
C GLN A 146 -2.34 5.24 26.57
N HIS A 147 -1.24 5.85 26.10
CA HIS A 147 -0.84 7.19 26.55
C HIS A 147 -1.86 8.28 26.19
N ALA A 148 -2.57 8.13 25.07
CA ALA A 148 -3.64 9.03 24.70
C ALA A 148 -4.92 8.84 25.54
N GLY A 149 -4.97 7.83 26.41
CA GLY A 149 -6.12 7.51 27.25
C GLY A 149 -7.12 6.56 26.60
N TYR A 150 -6.73 5.88 25.52
CA TYR A 150 -7.54 4.83 24.89
C TYR A 150 -7.74 3.65 25.84
N ARG A 151 -8.98 3.17 25.97
CA ARG A 151 -9.32 1.98 26.76
C ARG A 151 -10.05 0.95 25.89
N GLU A 152 -9.47 -0.24 25.83
CA GLU A 152 -10.05 -1.38 25.12
C GLU A 152 -11.42 -1.77 25.69
N GLY A 153 -12.35 -2.12 24.80
CA GLY A 153 -13.73 -2.48 25.15
C GLY A 153 -14.63 -1.31 25.57
N VAL A 154 -14.06 -0.12 25.81
CA VAL A 154 -14.82 1.09 26.17
C VAL A 154 -14.81 2.10 25.02
N ASN A 155 -13.68 2.22 24.34
CA ASN A 155 -13.53 3.15 23.22
C ASN A 155 -13.38 2.37 21.91
N PHE A 156 -14.09 2.80 20.88
CA PHE A 156 -13.88 2.28 19.54
C PHE A 156 -12.72 3.01 18.83
N LEU A 157 -12.16 2.39 17.80
CA LEU A 157 -11.09 2.94 17.00
C LEU A 157 -11.56 3.18 15.57
N PHE A 158 -11.08 4.26 14.96
CA PHE A 158 -11.38 4.55 13.57
C PHE A 158 -10.26 5.36 12.90
N ALA A 159 -10.18 5.26 11.58
CA ALA A 159 -9.18 5.95 10.76
C ALA A 159 -9.72 6.21 9.35
N ASP A 160 -9.14 7.17 8.64
CA ASP A 160 -9.58 7.60 7.30
C ASP A 160 -8.91 6.87 6.14
N LYS A 161 -7.78 6.20 6.40
CA LYS A 161 -7.03 5.43 5.40
C LYS A 161 -7.16 3.94 5.67
N TYR A 162 -7.46 3.20 4.61
CA TYR A 162 -7.47 1.73 4.58
C TYR A 162 -6.28 1.08 5.30
N GLN A 163 -5.06 1.56 5.01
CA GLN A 163 -3.84 1.01 5.58
C GLN A 163 -3.81 1.19 7.11
N THR A 164 -4.12 2.39 7.58
CA THR A 164 -4.18 2.71 9.01
C THR A 164 -5.27 1.90 9.72
N THR A 165 -6.47 1.80 9.14
CA THR A 165 -7.56 0.97 9.68
C THR A 165 -7.14 -0.49 9.84
N SER A 166 -6.51 -1.06 8.80
CA SER A 166 -6.05 -2.46 8.81
C SER A 166 -4.99 -2.71 9.87
N LEU A 167 -4.02 -1.80 9.98
CA LEU A 167 -2.94 -1.88 10.96
C LEU A 167 -3.49 -1.76 12.39
N LEU A 168 -4.38 -0.81 12.64
CA LEU A 168 -4.99 -0.66 13.96
C LEU A 168 -5.79 -1.90 14.35
N SER A 169 -6.56 -2.49 13.42
CA SER A 169 -7.31 -3.70 13.73
C SER A 169 -6.38 -4.87 14.07
N PHE A 170 -5.25 -4.98 13.36
CA PHE A 170 -4.22 -5.97 13.65
C PHE A 170 -3.52 -5.74 15.00
N TYR A 171 -3.08 -4.52 15.31
CA TYR A 171 -2.30 -4.26 16.54
C TYR A 171 -3.16 -4.07 17.79
N ALA A 172 -4.36 -3.50 17.65
CA ALA A 172 -5.28 -3.28 18.76
C ALA A 172 -6.25 -4.45 18.99
N GLN A 173 -6.12 -5.52 18.19
CA GLN A 173 -6.87 -6.79 18.31
C GLN A 173 -8.39 -6.61 18.43
N GLN A 174 -8.93 -5.59 17.77
CA GLN A 174 -10.34 -5.25 17.83
C GLN A 174 -10.84 -4.73 16.48
N ARG A 175 -12.15 -4.51 16.40
CA ARG A 175 -12.77 -3.88 15.23
C ARG A 175 -12.37 -2.41 15.14
N VAL A 176 -11.92 -2.01 13.95
CA VAL A 176 -11.60 -0.62 13.63
C VAL A 176 -12.41 -0.18 12.42
N TYR A 177 -13.01 1.01 12.51
CA TYR A 177 -13.86 1.54 11.47
C TYR A 177 -13.06 2.37 10.46
N HIS A 178 -13.41 2.24 9.17
CA HIS A 178 -12.86 3.06 8.11
C HIS A 178 -13.78 4.27 7.88
N PHE A 179 -13.36 5.44 8.35
CA PHE A 179 -14.14 6.67 8.32
C PHE A 179 -13.65 7.57 7.20
N ASN A 180 -14.25 7.43 6.02
CA ASN A 180 -13.75 7.95 4.75
C ASN A 180 -13.85 9.48 4.60
N LEU A 181 -13.10 10.22 5.43
CA LEU A 181 -13.06 11.68 5.39
C LEU A 181 -12.54 12.15 4.02
N GLY A 182 -11.47 11.58 3.50
CA GLY A 182 -10.77 12.06 2.30
C GLY A 182 -11.49 11.90 0.95
N GLU A 183 -12.80 11.58 0.91
CA GLU A 183 -13.51 11.16 -0.33
C GLU A 183 -12.71 10.07 -1.07
N SER A 184 -12.03 9.21 -0.31
CA SER A 184 -11.19 8.15 -0.86
C SER A 184 -12.07 7.03 -1.44
N ARG A 185 -11.48 6.16 -2.25
CA ARG A 185 -12.25 5.06 -2.87
C ARG A 185 -12.77 4.13 -1.78
N ARG A 186 -14.04 3.74 -1.88
CA ARG A 186 -14.60 2.63 -1.08
C ARG A 186 -13.67 1.42 -1.19
N ASN A 187 -13.38 0.83 -0.04
CA ASN A 187 -12.57 -0.37 0.11
C ASN A 187 -13.37 -1.45 0.83
N GLN A 188 -12.75 -2.60 1.13
CA GLN A 188 -13.45 -3.72 1.76
C GLN A 188 -14.14 -3.37 3.10
N PHE A 189 -13.60 -2.42 3.88
CA PHE A 189 -14.21 -1.98 5.14
C PHE A 189 -15.51 -1.23 4.94
N ALA A 190 -15.74 -0.62 3.77
CA ALA A 190 -16.99 0.09 3.47
C ALA A 190 -18.19 -0.87 3.32
N TYR A 191 -17.96 -2.17 3.19
CA TYR A 191 -19.01 -3.19 3.09
C TYR A 191 -19.34 -3.88 4.42
N TRP A 192 -18.62 -3.53 5.49
CA TRP A 192 -18.88 -4.06 6.82
C TRP A 192 -19.81 -3.12 7.57
N PRO A 193 -20.48 -3.57 8.66
CA PRO A 193 -21.26 -2.66 9.50
C PRO A 193 -20.44 -1.43 9.90
N GLN A 194 -20.99 -0.25 9.68
CA GLN A 194 -20.28 1.00 9.94
C GLN A 194 -20.50 1.48 11.38
N MET A 195 -19.68 2.43 11.82
CA MET A 195 -19.82 3.01 13.16
C MET A 195 -21.18 3.71 13.37
N GLU A 196 -21.83 4.18 12.29
CA GLU A 196 -23.21 4.70 12.30
C GLU A 196 -24.26 3.68 12.76
N GLU A 197 -23.97 2.39 12.67
CA GLU A 197 -24.88 1.33 13.11
C GLU A 197 -24.63 0.89 14.57
N GLN A 198 -23.44 1.11 15.11
CA GLN A 198 -22.98 0.44 16.34
C GLN A 198 -22.47 1.38 17.43
N GLU A 199 -22.02 2.59 17.06
CA GLU A 199 -21.22 3.44 17.95
C GLU A 199 -21.83 4.82 18.21
N VAL A 200 -23.10 5.03 17.84
CA VAL A 200 -23.82 6.28 18.14
C VAL A 200 -23.88 6.48 19.66
N GLY A 201 -23.51 7.67 20.13
CA GLY A 201 -23.43 7.95 21.56
C GLY A 201 -22.06 7.64 22.19
N ASN A 202 -21.25 6.79 21.55
CA ASN A 202 -19.99 6.32 22.14
C ASN A 202 -18.82 7.28 21.84
N THR A 203 -17.74 7.10 22.61
CA THR A 203 -16.47 7.83 22.41
C THR A 203 -15.48 6.94 21.67
N GLY A 204 -14.87 7.48 20.63
CA GLY A 204 -13.84 6.79 19.86
C GLY A 204 -12.55 7.57 19.74
N TYR A 205 -11.48 6.89 19.33
CA TYR A 205 -10.21 7.52 18.97
C TYR A 205 -9.99 7.44 17.47
N PHE A 206 -9.86 8.62 16.86
CA PHE A 206 -9.43 8.75 15.48
C PHE A 206 -7.90 8.76 15.42
N VAL A 207 -7.32 7.94 14.55
CA VAL A 207 -5.88 7.79 14.45
C VAL A 207 -5.41 8.07 13.03
N VAL A 208 -4.41 8.94 12.94
CA VAL A 208 -3.71 9.27 11.69
C VAL A 208 -2.24 8.90 11.83
N ILE A 209 -1.74 8.10 10.89
CA ILE A 209 -0.33 7.71 10.87
C ILE A 209 0.36 8.38 9.69
N GLU A 210 1.40 9.16 9.97
CA GLU A 210 2.12 9.91 8.94
C GLU A 210 3.63 9.82 9.10
N ASN A 211 4.31 9.71 7.96
CA ASN A 211 5.76 9.84 7.85
C ASN A 211 6.10 11.31 7.69
N THR A 212 6.09 12.05 8.80
CA THR A 212 6.19 13.50 8.75
C THR A 212 7.10 14.05 9.83
N GLN A 213 7.49 15.31 9.65
CA GLN A 213 8.25 16.06 10.65
C GLN A 213 7.30 16.77 11.60
N GLU A 214 7.78 17.11 12.79
CA GLU A 214 6.99 17.79 13.82
C GLU A 214 6.34 19.10 13.33
N SER A 215 7.00 19.81 12.40
CA SER A 215 6.52 21.05 11.81
C SER A 215 5.18 20.93 11.06
N SER A 216 4.83 19.76 10.54
CA SER A 216 3.56 19.55 9.82
C SER A 216 2.39 19.17 10.73
N ILE A 217 2.66 18.78 11.98
CA ILE A 217 1.66 18.26 12.92
C ILE A 217 0.56 19.29 13.17
N LYS A 218 0.92 20.58 13.20
CA LYS A 218 -0.05 21.68 13.34
C LYS A 218 -1.11 21.64 12.23
N TRP A 219 -0.70 21.48 10.98
CA TRP A 219 -1.63 21.39 9.85
C TRP A 219 -2.55 20.19 10.00
N TYR A 220 -2.02 19.01 10.30
CA TYR A 220 -2.83 17.80 10.48
C TYR A 220 -3.82 17.95 11.63
N ARG A 221 -3.39 18.52 12.75
CA ARG A 221 -4.24 18.81 13.90
C ARG A 221 -5.43 19.67 13.49
N GLU A 222 -5.16 20.82 12.88
CA GLU A 222 -6.21 21.77 12.47
C GLU A 222 -7.14 21.13 11.42
N HIS A 223 -6.56 20.45 10.43
CA HIS A 223 -7.30 19.76 9.37
C HIS A 223 -8.29 18.74 9.93
N TYR A 224 -7.85 17.82 10.78
CA TYR A 224 -8.72 16.75 11.27
C TYR A 224 -9.69 17.20 12.36
N LEU A 225 -9.32 18.20 13.19
CA LEU A 225 -10.28 18.81 14.12
C LEU A 225 -11.48 19.39 13.37
N GLN A 226 -11.24 20.16 12.30
CA GLN A 226 -12.32 20.74 11.48
C GLN A 226 -13.17 19.67 10.79
N ARG A 227 -12.54 18.61 10.28
CA ARG A 227 -13.26 17.56 9.52
C ARG A 227 -14.04 16.59 10.39
N LEU A 228 -13.62 16.37 11.63
CA LEU A 228 -14.33 15.49 12.57
C LEU A 228 -15.46 16.23 13.29
N ALA A 229 -15.33 17.55 13.53
CA ALA A 229 -16.30 18.34 14.29
C ALA A 229 -17.78 18.16 13.88
N PRO A 230 -18.15 17.99 12.59
CA PRO A 230 -19.55 17.79 12.21
C PRO A 230 -20.17 16.47 12.70
N TYR A 231 -19.35 15.50 13.12
CA TYR A 231 -19.79 14.12 13.38
C TYR A 231 -19.78 13.77 14.88
N PHE A 232 -19.24 14.63 15.73
CA PHE A 232 -19.06 14.36 17.16
C PHE A 232 -19.39 15.61 17.96
N GLU A 233 -19.92 15.44 19.17
CA GLU A 233 -20.20 16.57 20.05
C GLU A 233 -18.93 17.32 20.45
N ARG A 234 -17.84 16.58 20.69
CA ARG A 234 -16.54 17.16 21.05
C ARG A 234 -15.40 16.36 20.45
N VAL A 235 -14.48 17.05 19.79
CA VAL A 235 -13.25 16.46 19.26
C VAL A 235 -12.06 17.16 19.88
N GLU A 236 -11.16 16.38 20.48
CA GLU A 236 -9.96 16.87 21.13
C GLU A 236 -8.73 16.23 20.53
N TYR A 237 -7.69 17.04 20.35
CA TYR A 237 -6.40 16.51 19.94
C TYR A 237 -5.67 15.95 21.17
N SER A 238 -5.49 14.62 21.20
CA SER A 238 -4.85 13.91 22.32
C SER A 238 -3.33 13.98 22.29
N GLY A 239 -2.74 14.22 21.11
CA GLY A 239 -1.30 14.40 20.95
C GLY A 239 -0.71 13.74 19.71
N ALA A 240 0.59 13.96 19.54
CA ALA A 240 1.43 13.30 18.55
C ALA A 240 2.38 12.35 19.28
N PHE A 241 2.32 11.08 18.91
CA PHE A 241 3.09 10.04 19.56
C PHE A 241 4.08 9.48 18.53
N PRO A 242 5.39 9.56 18.80
CA PRO A 242 6.39 9.06 17.87
C PRO A 242 6.28 7.53 17.79
N LEU A 243 6.15 7.02 16.57
CA LEU A 243 6.15 5.58 16.28
C LEU A 243 7.55 5.08 15.92
N TYR A 244 8.34 5.92 15.25
CA TYR A 244 9.69 5.56 14.81
C TYR A 244 10.61 6.77 14.81
N SER A 245 11.86 6.56 15.23
CA SER A 245 12.89 7.59 15.32
C SER A 245 14.18 7.14 14.66
N VAL A 246 14.86 8.07 13.97
CA VAL A 246 16.18 7.85 13.40
C VAL A 246 17.16 8.77 14.11
N ARG A 247 18.16 8.18 14.77
CA ARG A 247 19.17 8.93 15.58
C ARG A 247 18.53 9.85 16.62
N GLY A 248 17.46 9.37 17.28
CA GLY A 248 16.71 10.14 18.29
C GLY A 248 15.72 11.16 17.73
N ILE A 249 15.70 11.42 16.42
CA ILE A 249 14.76 12.33 15.79
C ILE A 249 13.54 11.54 15.32
N PRO A 250 12.31 11.84 15.78
CA PRO A 250 11.14 11.12 15.32
C PRO A 250 10.75 11.51 13.90
N VAL A 251 10.46 10.49 13.08
CA VAL A 251 10.20 10.61 11.63
C VAL A 251 8.85 10.01 11.22
N LYS A 252 8.16 9.38 12.17
CA LYS A 252 6.84 8.78 11.99
C LYS A 252 6.04 8.99 13.26
N TYR A 253 4.81 9.45 13.10
CA TYR A 253 3.92 9.78 14.22
C TYR A 253 2.57 9.11 14.07
N ALA A 254 1.98 8.75 15.20
CA ALA A 254 0.55 8.56 15.36
C ALA A 254 -0.03 9.86 15.95
N LEU A 255 -0.94 10.50 15.22
CA LEU A 255 -1.73 11.63 15.69
C LEU A 255 -3.07 11.08 16.15
N LEU A 256 -3.41 11.34 17.41
CA LEU A 256 -4.63 10.82 18.01
C LEU A 256 -5.59 11.96 18.34
N PHE A 257 -6.86 11.70 18.06
CA PHE A 257 -7.96 12.60 18.38
C PHE A 257 -9.02 11.83 19.15
N LYS A 258 -9.36 12.31 20.33
CA LYS A 258 -10.46 11.79 21.13
C LYS A 258 -11.75 12.44 20.64
N SER A 259 -12.64 11.63 20.10
CA SER A 259 -13.90 12.06 19.52
C SER A 259 -15.04 11.54 20.39
N SER A 260 -15.63 12.43 21.18
CA SER A 260 -16.64 12.12 22.20
C SER A 260 -18.05 12.27 21.64
N ASN A 261 -18.92 11.34 22.01
CA ASN A 261 -20.34 11.30 21.65
C ASN A 261 -20.57 11.41 20.13
N TYR A 262 -20.37 10.29 19.44
CA TYR A 262 -20.60 10.20 18.00
C TYR A 262 -22.07 10.42 17.64
N LEU A 263 -22.33 11.33 16.69
CA LEU A 263 -23.66 11.79 16.30
C LEU A 263 -24.33 10.93 15.21
N GLY A 264 -23.67 9.85 14.75
CA GLY A 264 -24.24 8.94 13.75
C GLY A 264 -24.14 9.40 12.29
N GLY A 265 -23.43 10.50 12.00
CA GLY A 265 -23.24 11.00 10.64
C GLY A 265 -22.06 10.35 9.90
N SER A 266 -22.23 10.06 8.61
CA SER A 266 -21.19 9.49 7.75
C SER A 266 -20.71 10.47 6.66
N PRO A 267 -19.39 10.54 6.36
CA PRO A 267 -18.86 11.38 5.30
C PRO A 267 -19.35 10.99 3.89
N GLU A 268 -19.81 9.75 3.71
CA GLU A 268 -20.09 9.19 2.38
C GLU A 268 -21.45 9.59 1.78
N ARG A 269 -22.37 10.22 2.52
CA ARG A 269 -23.70 10.60 1.98
C ARG A 269 -23.71 11.87 1.11
N GLY A 270 -22.55 12.48 0.86
CA GLY A 270 -22.46 13.80 0.22
C GLY A 270 -22.42 13.85 -1.31
N ARG A 271 -22.14 12.75 -2.03
CA ARG A 271 -22.08 12.77 -3.52
C ARG A 271 -22.44 11.40 -4.13
N GLU A 272 -23.73 11.10 -4.18
CA GLU A 272 -24.29 10.22 -5.20
C GLU A 272 -24.73 11.08 -6.39
N TYR A 273 -23.79 11.40 -7.28
CA TYR A 273 -24.07 11.92 -8.63
C TYR A 273 -23.19 11.18 -9.64
#